data_AF-A0A7W1KNH9-F1
#
_entry.id   AF-A0A7W1KNH9-F1
#
_cell.length_a   1.000
_cell.length_b   1.000
_cell.length_c   1.000
_cell.angle_alpha   90.00
_cell.angle_beta   90.00
_cell.angle_gamma   90.00
#
_symmetry.space_group_name_H-M   'P 1'
#
loop_
_entity.id
_entity.type
_entity.pdbx_description
1 polymer ?
#
loop_
_entity_poly.entity_id
_entity_poly.type
_entity_poly.pdbx_seq_one_letter_code
_entity_poly.pdbx_strand_id
1 'polypeptide(L)'
;MRPTPFDLVFGSSAQEVFPGIRLALQQAGHDPRDRDRFLMLREVVMLVRDLRPEEGLGEGIDQLAALVHHAYLHWEAQEPVTEVTAEQLPSLLRAGADDRGETPSGHYAQMPQHRIWAEVIPGNPPEPLDGFFVHPTPGGSGLRVLGVFGIHPEREGFSVVEAVGSRPSALARADGTELFSPTLTGGKAAGLFSVVGEEELLDLGWRMQELGGRSWELRARGSELGMSGSQHQAPGS
;
A
#
# COMPACT_ATOMS: atom_id res chain seq x y z
N MET A 1 -12.84 9.69 -6.34
CA MET A 1 -11.71 8.78 -6.03
C MET A 1 -11.10 8.36 -7.34
N ARG A 2 -9.76 8.43 -7.46
CA ARG A 2 -9.03 8.04 -8.69
C ARG A 2 -8.96 6.50 -8.76
N PRO A 3 -9.02 5.89 -9.95
CA PRO A 3 -8.86 4.44 -10.10
C PRO A 3 -7.58 3.94 -9.44
N THR A 4 -7.68 2.84 -8.72
CA THR A 4 -6.55 2.13 -8.12
C THR A 4 -5.92 1.17 -9.14
N PRO A 5 -4.70 0.68 -8.90
CA PRO A 5 -4.10 -0.39 -9.72
C PRO A 5 -4.99 -1.64 -9.79
N PHE A 6 -5.74 -1.92 -8.71
CA PHE A 6 -6.70 -3.00 -8.66
C PHE A 6 -7.84 -2.79 -9.68
N ASP A 7 -8.43 -1.59 -9.70
CA ASP A 7 -9.49 -1.23 -10.65
C ASP A 7 -9.03 -1.32 -12.10
N LEU A 8 -7.80 -0.89 -12.36
CA LEU A 8 -7.23 -0.83 -13.72
C LEU A 8 -6.90 -2.20 -14.31
N VAL A 9 -6.44 -3.13 -13.48
CA VAL A 9 -5.94 -4.44 -13.95
C VAL A 9 -6.98 -5.55 -13.78
N PHE A 10 -7.70 -5.54 -12.65
CA PHE A 10 -8.60 -6.64 -12.29
C PHE A 10 -10.07 -6.22 -12.43
N GLY A 11 -10.44 -5.02 -11.96
CA GLY A 11 -11.79 -4.46 -12.10
C GLY A 11 -12.90 -5.50 -11.84
N SER A 12 -13.83 -5.65 -12.78
CA SER A 12 -14.92 -6.62 -12.66
C SER A 12 -14.48 -8.09 -12.71
N SER A 13 -13.35 -8.39 -13.35
CA SER A 13 -12.85 -9.77 -13.47
C SER A 13 -12.41 -10.37 -12.13
N ALA A 14 -12.04 -9.53 -11.16
CA ALA A 14 -11.70 -9.98 -9.81
C ALA A 14 -12.84 -10.78 -9.16
N GLN A 15 -14.08 -10.36 -9.36
CA GLN A 15 -15.27 -11.02 -8.78
C GLN A 15 -15.53 -12.41 -9.39
N GLU A 16 -14.97 -12.69 -10.57
CA GLU A 16 -15.10 -13.99 -11.24
C GLU A 16 -13.94 -14.92 -10.86
N VAL A 17 -12.71 -14.38 -10.82
CA VAL A 17 -11.49 -15.18 -10.65
C VAL A 17 -11.14 -15.42 -9.18
N PHE A 18 -11.21 -14.39 -8.34
CA PHE A 18 -10.68 -14.47 -6.97
C PHE A 18 -11.48 -15.38 -6.02
N PRO A 19 -12.80 -15.59 -6.17
CA PRO A 19 -13.50 -16.62 -5.41
C PRO A 19 -12.92 -18.03 -5.60
N GLY A 20 -12.45 -18.35 -6.81
CA GLY A 20 -11.78 -19.62 -7.10
C GLY A 20 -10.46 -19.77 -6.33
N ILE A 21 -9.65 -18.71 -6.32
CA ILE A 21 -8.40 -18.67 -5.55
C ILE A 21 -8.66 -18.84 -4.05
N ARG A 22 -9.67 -18.13 -3.50
CA ARG A 22 -10.08 -18.26 -2.10
C ARG A 22 -10.46 -19.70 -1.75
N LEU A 23 -11.24 -20.37 -2.60
CA LEU A 23 -11.64 -21.77 -2.39
C LEU A 23 -10.41 -22.69 -2.40
N ALA A 24 -9.48 -22.50 -3.33
CA ALA A 24 -8.25 -23.29 -3.42
C ALA A 24 -7.35 -23.11 -2.17
N LEU A 25 -7.20 -21.87 -1.68
CA LEU A 25 -6.50 -21.58 -0.41
C LEU A 25 -7.13 -22.30 0.77
N GLN A 26 -8.46 -22.25 0.89
CA GLN A 26 -9.21 -22.91 1.95
C GLN A 26 -9.05 -24.43 1.92
N GLN A 27 -9.11 -25.04 0.72
CA GLN A 27 -8.93 -26.48 0.55
C GLN A 27 -7.51 -26.94 0.88
N ALA A 28 -6.51 -26.12 0.57
CA ALA A 28 -5.11 -26.39 0.88
C ALA A 28 -4.72 -26.03 2.34
N GLY A 29 -5.59 -25.32 3.07
CA GLY A 29 -5.30 -24.82 4.41
C GLY A 29 -4.13 -23.83 4.44
N HIS A 30 -3.97 -23.02 3.39
CA HIS A 30 -2.88 -22.07 3.25
C HIS A 30 -3.29 -20.66 3.73
N ASP A 31 -2.39 -19.98 4.42
CA ASP A 31 -2.56 -18.56 4.75
C ASP A 31 -2.40 -17.75 3.46
N PRO A 32 -3.39 -16.93 3.04
CA PRO A 32 -3.28 -16.10 1.84
C PRO A 32 -2.09 -15.14 1.87
N ARG A 33 -1.57 -14.78 3.05
CA ARG A 33 -0.43 -13.88 3.21
C ARG A 33 0.92 -14.57 2.94
N ASP A 34 0.95 -15.90 2.93
CA ASP A 34 2.12 -16.67 2.52
C ASP A 34 2.22 -16.64 1.00
N ARG A 35 3.04 -15.70 0.49
CA ARG A 35 3.20 -15.47 -0.95
C ARG A 35 3.65 -16.72 -1.69
N ASP A 36 4.56 -17.50 -1.13
CA ASP A 36 5.11 -18.68 -1.81
C ASP A 36 4.03 -19.74 -1.96
N ARG A 37 3.25 -19.98 -0.90
CA ARG A 37 2.10 -20.91 -0.94
C ARG A 37 0.99 -20.42 -1.86
N PHE A 38 0.72 -19.11 -1.86
CA PHE A 38 -0.25 -18.50 -2.76
C PHE A 38 0.11 -18.72 -4.23
N LEU A 39 1.38 -18.47 -4.60
CA LEU A 39 1.86 -18.61 -5.97
C LEU A 39 1.95 -20.07 -6.46
N MET A 40 1.86 -21.05 -5.55
CA MET A 40 1.79 -22.48 -5.91
C MET A 40 0.40 -22.94 -6.37
N LEU A 41 -0.64 -22.14 -6.16
CA LEU A 41 -2.00 -22.51 -6.55
C LEU A 41 -2.16 -22.46 -8.08
N ARG A 42 -2.81 -23.48 -8.64
CA ARG A 42 -3.04 -23.58 -10.08
C ARG A 42 -3.78 -22.35 -10.61
N GLU A 43 -4.79 -21.89 -9.90
CA GLU A 43 -5.64 -20.75 -10.23
C GLU A 43 -4.80 -19.47 -10.35
N VAL A 44 -3.88 -19.25 -9.40
CA VAL A 44 -2.96 -18.10 -9.39
C VAL A 44 -1.96 -18.20 -10.55
N VAL A 45 -1.39 -19.38 -10.78
CA VAL A 45 -0.46 -19.62 -11.91
C VAL A 45 -1.14 -19.35 -13.25
N MET A 46 -2.40 -19.76 -13.41
CA MET A 46 -3.16 -19.48 -14.64
C MET A 46 -3.42 -17.98 -14.78
N LEU A 47 -3.87 -17.30 -13.73
CA LEU A 47 -4.11 -15.86 -13.76
C LEU A 47 -2.86 -15.05 -14.13
N VAL A 48 -1.71 -15.37 -13.53
CA VAL A 48 -0.43 -14.69 -13.87
C VAL A 48 -0.05 -14.93 -15.33
N ARG A 49 -0.33 -16.11 -15.88
CA ARG A 49 -0.09 -16.41 -17.31
C ARG A 49 -1.03 -15.62 -18.22
N ASP A 50 -2.30 -15.51 -17.84
CA ASP A 50 -3.32 -14.82 -18.63
C ASP A 50 -3.10 -13.30 -18.65
N LEU A 51 -2.57 -12.73 -17.56
CA LEU A 51 -2.22 -11.31 -17.46
C LEU A 51 -0.85 -10.96 -18.04
N ARG A 52 -0.05 -11.95 -18.42
CA ARG A 52 1.33 -11.73 -18.87
C ARG A 52 1.33 -11.01 -20.22
N PRO A 53 2.05 -9.88 -20.37
CA PRO A 53 2.30 -9.28 -21.67
C PRO A 53 3.14 -10.21 -22.55
N GLU A 54 2.88 -10.26 -23.86
CA GLU A 54 3.56 -11.16 -24.81
C GLU A 54 5.10 -11.05 -24.78
N GLU A 55 5.63 -9.88 -24.40
CA GLU A 55 7.07 -9.56 -24.40
C GLU A 55 7.74 -9.62 -23.00
N GLY A 56 7.00 -9.84 -21.92
CA GLY A 56 7.53 -9.79 -20.55
C GLY A 56 8.38 -11.01 -20.18
N LEU A 57 9.66 -10.82 -19.81
CA LEU A 57 10.57 -11.88 -19.32
C LEU A 57 11.21 -11.49 -17.98
N GLY A 58 11.47 -12.48 -17.12
CA GLY A 58 12.21 -12.29 -15.86
C GLY A 58 11.46 -11.44 -14.82
N GLU A 59 12.06 -10.31 -14.43
CA GLU A 59 11.57 -9.40 -13.36
C GLU A 59 10.12 -8.93 -13.57
N GLY A 60 9.67 -8.80 -14.83
CA GLY A 60 8.29 -8.44 -15.12
C GLY A 60 7.27 -9.49 -14.66
N ILE A 61 7.66 -10.77 -14.60
CA ILE A 61 6.80 -11.86 -14.11
C ILE A 61 6.72 -11.81 -12.57
N ASP A 62 7.83 -11.57 -11.88
CA ASP A 62 7.85 -11.48 -10.42
C ASP A 62 7.07 -10.26 -9.92
N GLN A 63 7.18 -9.13 -10.63
CA GLN A 63 6.38 -7.93 -10.41
C GLN A 63 4.89 -8.16 -10.64
N LEU A 64 4.51 -8.86 -11.73
CA LEU A 64 3.12 -9.24 -11.98
C LEU A 64 2.59 -10.19 -10.91
N ALA A 65 3.39 -11.17 -10.49
CA ALA A 65 3.04 -12.11 -9.42
C ALA A 65 2.85 -11.37 -8.08
N ALA A 66 3.69 -10.38 -7.77
CA ALA A 66 3.49 -9.51 -6.62
C ALA A 66 2.18 -8.72 -6.75
N LEU A 67 1.93 -8.10 -7.90
CA LEU A 67 0.67 -7.35 -8.14
C LEU A 67 -0.57 -8.22 -7.94
N VAL A 68 -0.60 -9.45 -8.49
CA VAL A 68 -1.70 -10.39 -8.30
C VAL A 68 -1.90 -10.76 -6.83
N HIS A 69 -0.80 -10.99 -6.09
CA HIS A 69 -0.88 -11.32 -4.67
C HIS A 69 -1.47 -10.18 -3.84
N HIS A 70 -0.96 -8.95 -4.02
CA HIS A 70 -1.47 -7.77 -3.33
C HIS A 70 -2.92 -7.44 -3.72
N ALA A 71 -3.26 -7.59 -5.00
CA ALA A 71 -4.63 -7.41 -5.48
C ALA A 71 -5.60 -8.41 -4.82
N TYR A 72 -5.22 -9.68 -4.69
CA TYR A 72 -6.03 -10.67 -3.99
C TYR A 72 -6.24 -10.29 -2.53
N LEU A 73 -5.17 -9.93 -1.81
CA LEU A 73 -5.28 -9.54 -0.40
C LEU A 73 -6.13 -8.28 -0.21
N HIS A 74 -6.04 -7.33 -1.14
CA HIS A 74 -6.87 -6.13 -1.14
C HIS A 74 -8.35 -6.47 -1.35
N TRP A 75 -8.68 -7.31 -2.34
CA TRP A 75 -10.05 -7.79 -2.57
C TRP A 75 -10.60 -8.59 -1.39
N GLU A 76 -9.79 -9.47 -0.81
CA GLU A 76 -10.17 -10.26 0.36
C GLU A 76 -10.54 -9.35 1.54
N ALA A 77 -9.77 -8.27 1.73
CA ALA A 77 -10.03 -7.25 2.74
C ALA A 77 -11.22 -6.31 2.42
N GLN A 78 -11.97 -6.57 1.33
CA GLN A 78 -13.07 -5.73 0.83
C GLN A 78 -12.61 -4.37 0.28
N GLU A 79 -11.45 -4.37 -0.39
CA GLU A 79 -10.92 -3.27 -1.18
C GLU A 79 -10.75 -1.94 -0.40
N PRO A 80 -10.15 -1.95 0.81
CA PRO A 80 -10.03 -0.73 1.61
C PRO A 80 -8.98 0.21 1.00
N VAL A 81 -9.40 1.47 0.75
CA VAL A 81 -8.54 2.54 0.23
C VAL A 81 -8.42 3.65 1.26
N THR A 82 -7.19 4.04 1.56
CA THR A 82 -6.88 5.19 2.41
C THR A 82 -6.24 6.29 1.57
N GLU A 83 -6.95 7.39 1.34
CA GLU A 83 -6.41 8.54 0.63
C GLU A 83 -5.51 9.40 1.54
N VAL A 84 -4.32 9.73 1.06
CA VAL A 84 -3.43 10.71 1.69
C VAL A 84 -3.54 12.03 0.93
N THR A 85 -3.93 13.08 1.65
CA THR A 85 -4.01 14.43 1.08
C THR A 85 -2.63 15.09 0.96
N ALA A 86 -2.52 16.10 0.09
CA ALA A 86 -1.27 16.85 -0.05
C ALA A 86 -0.87 17.57 1.25
N GLU A 87 -1.84 17.91 2.09
CA GLU A 87 -1.66 18.55 3.39
C GLU A 87 -1.15 17.57 4.46
N GLN A 88 -1.59 16.31 4.41
CA GLN A 88 -1.15 15.26 5.34
C GLN A 88 0.24 14.73 5.01
N LEU A 89 0.62 14.76 3.72
CA LEU A 89 1.85 14.15 3.23
C LEU A 89 3.12 14.61 3.98
N PRO A 90 3.39 15.91 4.20
CA PRO A 90 4.61 16.33 4.88
C PRO A 90 4.68 15.86 6.34
N SER A 91 3.53 15.66 6.99
CA SER A 91 3.48 15.13 8.36
C SER A 91 3.73 13.63 8.37
N LEU A 92 3.16 12.89 7.42
CA LEU A 92 3.43 11.47 7.22
C LEU A 92 4.93 11.21 7.00
N LEU A 93 5.57 11.96 6.10
CA LEU A 93 6.99 11.79 5.76
C LEU A 93 7.96 12.24 6.86
N ARG A 94 7.49 12.99 7.87
CA ARG A 94 8.27 13.36 9.05
C ARG A 94 7.99 12.49 10.28
N ALA A 95 6.91 11.70 10.26
CA ALA A 95 6.55 10.83 11.38
C ALA A 95 7.68 9.84 11.66
N GLY A 96 8.39 10.03 12.76
CA GLY A 96 9.47 9.14 13.17
C GLY A 96 8.94 7.76 13.57
N ALA A 97 9.87 6.85 13.88
CA ALA A 97 9.49 5.54 14.39
C ALA A 97 8.84 5.65 15.77
N ASP A 98 7.51 5.57 15.84
CA ASP A 98 6.80 5.36 17.10
C ASP A 98 6.37 3.89 17.20
N ASP A 99 6.68 3.26 18.32
CA ASP A 99 6.67 1.80 18.50
C ASP A 99 5.27 1.23 18.78
N ARG A 100 4.21 2.00 18.51
CA ARG A 100 2.86 1.76 19.09
C ARG A 100 1.73 1.76 18.09
N GLY A 101 1.94 1.17 16.92
CA GLY A 101 0.84 0.79 16.02
C GLY A 101 0.39 -0.65 16.27
N GLU A 102 -0.90 -0.87 16.50
CA GLU A 102 -1.51 -2.17 16.23
C GLU A 102 -1.39 -2.44 14.72
N THR A 103 -0.99 -3.65 14.32
CA THR A 103 -0.77 -3.98 12.90
C THR A 103 -2.09 -3.89 12.13
N PRO A 104 -2.29 -2.90 11.26
CA PRO A 104 -3.59 -2.70 10.62
C PRO A 104 -3.87 -3.77 9.56
N SER A 105 -5.16 -3.93 9.27
CA SER A 105 -5.64 -4.69 8.11
C SER A 105 -5.06 -4.11 6.81
N GLY A 106 -4.73 -5.00 5.87
CA GLY A 106 -4.11 -4.54 4.63
C GLY A 106 -5.03 -3.65 3.78
N HIS A 107 -4.45 -2.67 3.10
CA HIS A 107 -5.17 -1.65 2.33
C HIS A 107 -4.32 -1.08 1.18
N TYR A 108 -4.95 -0.30 0.31
CA TYR A 108 -4.26 0.53 -0.67
C TYR A 108 -4.18 1.98 -0.18
N ALA A 109 -2.97 2.49 0.03
CA ALA A 109 -2.74 3.89 0.39
C ALA A 109 -2.57 4.71 -0.89
N GLN A 110 -3.55 5.55 -1.21
CA GLN A 110 -3.54 6.37 -2.41
C GLN A 110 -2.82 7.70 -2.13
N MET A 111 -1.71 7.95 -2.83
CA MET A 111 -0.86 9.14 -2.64
C MET A 111 -1.35 10.34 -3.46
N PRO A 112 -1.09 11.58 -3.02
CA PRO A 112 -1.40 12.75 -3.81
C PRO A 112 -0.55 12.77 -5.09
N GLN A 113 -1.19 13.06 -6.22
CA GLN A 113 -0.59 13.03 -7.55
C GLN A 113 0.71 13.83 -7.64
N HIS A 114 1.73 13.22 -8.24
CA HIS A 114 2.99 13.87 -8.62
C HIS A 114 3.75 14.52 -7.44
N ARG A 115 3.53 14.07 -6.21
CA ARG A 115 4.22 14.60 -5.02
C ARG A 115 5.43 13.79 -4.58
N ILE A 116 5.37 12.47 -4.71
CA ILE A 116 6.47 11.57 -4.40
C ILE A 116 6.97 10.96 -5.71
N TRP A 117 8.28 10.90 -5.91
CA TRP A 117 8.92 10.38 -7.12
C TRP A 117 9.98 9.33 -6.77
N ALA A 118 10.16 8.33 -7.62
CA ALA A 118 11.22 7.34 -7.44
C ALA A 118 11.85 6.99 -8.79
N GLU A 119 13.15 6.72 -8.77
CA GLU A 119 13.82 6.02 -9.86
C GLU A 119 13.55 4.53 -9.68
N VAL A 120 12.54 4.01 -10.38
CA VAL A 120 12.10 2.60 -10.25
C VAL A 120 13.08 1.66 -10.95
N ILE A 121 13.54 2.06 -12.13
CA ILE A 121 14.54 1.34 -12.91
C ILE A 121 15.79 2.23 -12.97
N PRO A 122 16.96 1.76 -12.50
CA PRO A 122 18.19 2.54 -12.55
C PRO A 122 18.51 3.02 -13.98
N GLY A 123 18.78 4.31 -14.13
CA GLY A 123 19.06 4.99 -15.39
C GLY A 123 17.82 5.48 -16.15
N ASN A 124 16.60 5.09 -15.75
CA ASN A 124 15.37 5.58 -16.37
C ASN A 124 14.87 6.88 -15.72
N PRO A 125 14.03 7.66 -16.43
CA PRO A 125 13.37 8.82 -15.82
C PRO A 125 12.58 8.43 -14.56
N PRO A 126 12.67 9.22 -13.47
CA PRO A 126 11.88 8.97 -12.28
C PRO A 126 10.38 9.00 -12.55
N GLU A 127 9.65 8.14 -11.86
CA GLU A 127 8.21 7.97 -11.98
C GLU A 127 7.50 8.44 -10.70
N PRO A 128 6.30 9.03 -10.80
CA PRO A 128 5.53 9.43 -9.63
C PRO A 128 4.97 8.21 -8.91
N LEU A 129 5.02 8.19 -7.58
CA LEU A 129 4.34 7.19 -6.75
C LEU A 129 2.85 7.55 -6.67
N ASP A 130 1.99 6.69 -7.21
CA ASP A 130 0.53 6.87 -7.19
C ASP A 130 -0.10 6.36 -5.90
N GLY A 131 0.51 5.35 -5.32
CA GLY A 131 0.07 4.72 -4.09
C GLY A 131 0.80 3.40 -3.85
N PHE A 132 0.45 2.72 -2.77
CA PHE A 132 1.01 1.42 -2.47
C PHE A 132 0.00 0.52 -1.75
N PHE A 133 0.07 -0.77 -2.05
CA PHE A 133 -0.58 -1.77 -1.22
C PHE A 133 0.26 -2.03 0.01
N VAL A 134 -0.38 -2.30 1.14
CA VAL A 134 0.29 -2.67 2.38
C VAL A 134 -0.48 -3.77 3.07
N HIS A 135 0.22 -4.83 3.47
CA HIS A 135 -0.35 -5.97 4.17
C HIS A 135 0.63 -6.50 5.23
N PRO A 136 0.16 -7.06 6.34
CA PRO A 136 1.03 -7.76 7.28
C PRO A 136 1.60 -9.04 6.65
N THR A 137 2.85 -9.36 6.98
CA THR A 137 3.43 -10.68 6.68
C THR A 137 2.77 -11.78 7.51
N PRO A 138 2.89 -13.06 7.12
CA PRO A 138 2.50 -14.18 7.97
C PRO A 138 3.12 -14.04 9.38
N GLY A 139 2.30 -14.19 10.42
CA GLY A 139 2.72 -13.99 11.81
C GLY A 139 2.77 -12.53 12.29
N GLY A 140 2.55 -11.54 11.41
CA GLY A 140 2.29 -10.14 11.79
C GLY A 140 3.50 -9.33 12.27
N SER A 141 4.72 -9.85 12.14
CA SER A 141 5.96 -9.20 12.59
C SER A 141 6.59 -8.25 11.58
N GLY A 142 6.06 -8.21 10.35
CA GLY A 142 6.55 -7.38 9.27
C GLY A 142 5.43 -6.87 8.37
N LEU A 143 5.80 -5.99 7.44
CA LEU A 143 4.93 -5.54 6.37
C LEU A 143 5.46 -6.04 5.02
N ARG A 144 4.52 -6.22 4.11
CA ARG A 144 4.74 -6.36 2.68
C ARG A 144 4.09 -5.15 2.01
N VAL A 145 4.88 -4.40 1.25
CA VAL A 145 4.47 -3.15 0.60
C VAL A 145 4.73 -3.27 -0.90
N LEU A 146 3.73 -2.95 -1.73
CA LEU A 146 3.89 -2.87 -3.18
C LEU A 146 3.64 -1.43 -3.63
N GLY A 147 4.72 -0.72 -3.93
CA GLY A 147 4.68 0.62 -4.52
C GLY A 147 4.23 0.54 -5.97
N VAL A 148 3.34 1.45 -6.36
CA VAL A 148 2.82 1.56 -7.72
C VAL A 148 3.12 2.94 -8.29
N PHE A 149 3.74 2.97 -9.46
CA PHE A 149 4.33 4.16 -10.04
C PHE A 149 3.90 4.41 -11.48
N GLY A 150 3.63 5.67 -11.81
CA GLY A 150 3.48 6.12 -13.18
C GLY A 150 2.14 5.78 -13.83
N ILE A 151 1.05 5.65 -13.06
CA ILE A 151 -0.31 5.52 -13.60
C ILE A 151 -0.67 6.79 -14.36
N HIS A 152 -0.85 6.67 -15.67
CA HIS A 152 -1.22 7.78 -16.52
C HIS A 152 -2.23 7.35 -17.60
N PRO A 153 -3.27 8.14 -17.91
CA PRO A 153 -4.26 7.78 -18.92
C PRO A 153 -3.70 7.55 -20.33
N GLU A 154 -2.59 8.22 -20.65
CA GLU A 154 -1.94 8.15 -21.97
C GLU A 154 -0.80 7.12 -22.04
N ARG A 155 -0.54 6.38 -20.95
CA ARG A 155 0.50 5.36 -20.89
C ARG A 155 -0.13 4.01 -20.59
N GLU A 156 0.23 3.02 -21.40
CA GLU A 156 -0.13 1.63 -21.09
C GLU A 156 0.76 1.11 -19.96
N GLY A 157 0.12 0.62 -18.89
CA GLY A 157 0.78 0.02 -17.74
C GLY A 157 1.40 1.02 -16.76
N PHE A 158 2.00 0.44 -15.71
CA PHE A 158 2.65 1.15 -14.61
C PHE A 158 3.76 0.26 -14.04
N SER A 159 4.68 0.86 -13.31
CA SER A 159 5.79 0.14 -12.68
C SER A 159 5.42 -0.25 -11.24
N VAL A 160 5.92 -1.38 -10.75
CA VAL A 160 5.74 -1.79 -9.35
C VAL A 160 7.05 -2.19 -8.70
N VAL A 161 7.17 -1.89 -7.40
CA VAL A 161 8.32 -2.29 -6.56
C VAL A 161 7.79 -2.89 -5.28
N GLU A 162 8.25 -4.08 -4.92
CA GLU A 162 7.87 -4.73 -3.67
C GLU A 162 8.98 -4.59 -2.62
N ALA A 163 8.60 -4.25 -1.40
CA ALA A 163 9.47 -4.26 -0.23
C ALA A 163 8.83 -5.09 0.89
N VAL A 164 9.64 -5.88 1.61
CA VAL A 164 9.16 -6.78 2.67
C VAL A 164 10.09 -6.75 3.85
N GLY A 165 9.56 -6.57 5.06
CA GLY A 165 10.37 -6.70 6.26
C GLY A 165 9.74 -6.10 7.52
N SER A 166 10.47 -6.23 8.62
CA SER A 166 10.22 -5.48 9.84
C SER A 166 10.47 -3.99 9.63
N ARG A 167 10.01 -3.15 10.55
CA ARG A 167 10.30 -1.72 10.48
C ARG A 167 11.82 -1.44 10.49
N PRO A 168 12.34 -0.63 9.55
CA PRO A 168 13.72 -0.16 9.62
C PRO A 168 13.96 0.69 10.88
N SER A 169 14.96 0.36 11.71
CA SER A 169 15.20 1.04 12.99
C SER A 169 16.23 2.18 12.94
N ALA A 170 17.05 2.23 11.90
CA ALA A 170 18.11 3.23 11.74
C ALA A 170 18.30 3.62 10.26
N LEU A 171 17.19 3.72 9.52
CA LEU A 171 17.23 4.04 8.10
C LEU A 171 17.79 5.45 7.88
N ALA A 172 18.83 5.53 7.06
CA ALA A 172 19.47 6.77 6.66
C ALA A 172 19.99 6.62 5.23
N ARG A 173 19.96 7.70 4.45
CA ARG A 173 20.51 7.67 3.10
C ARG A 173 22.03 7.67 3.13
N ALA A 174 22.62 6.96 2.18
CA ALA A 174 24.08 6.90 2.01
C ALA A 174 24.69 8.27 1.66
N ASP A 175 23.92 9.16 1.03
CA ASP A 175 24.33 10.53 0.69
C ASP A 175 24.20 11.53 1.86
N GLY A 176 23.71 11.08 3.02
CA GLY A 176 23.51 11.88 4.21
C GLY A 176 22.31 12.82 4.17
N THR A 177 21.49 12.79 3.12
CA THR A 177 20.25 13.58 3.06
C THR A 177 19.16 12.99 3.96
N GLU A 178 18.22 13.83 4.40
CA GLU A 178 17.07 13.36 5.19
C GLU A 178 16.22 12.39 4.34
N LEU A 179 15.63 11.40 5.00
CA LEU A 179 14.68 10.48 4.36
C LEU A 179 13.60 11.28 3.63
N PHE A 180 13.21 10.76 2.47
CA PHE A 180 12.23 11.37 1.57
C PHE A 180 12.61 12.72 0.95
N SER A 181 13.84 13.21 1.16
CA SER A 181 14.32 14.43 0.48
C SER A 181 14.23 14.27 -1.04
N PRO A 182 13.83 15.31 -1.80
CA PRO A 182 13.70 15.21 -3.24
C PRO A 182 15.07 15.02 -3.91
N THR A 183 15.15 14.05 -4.83
CA THR A 183 16.32 13.83 -5.70
C THR A 183 16.22 14.61 -7.01
N LEU A 184 15.01 14.98 -7.43
CA LEU A 184 14.76 15.76 -8.64
C LEU A 184 15.29 17.19 -8.52
N THR A 185 15.92 17.67 -9.60
CA THR A 185 16.38 19.07 -9.70
C THR A 185 15.21 20.02 -9.52
N GLY A 186 15.32 20.97 -8.59
CA GLY A 186 14.24 21.90 -8.24
C GLY A 186 13.12 21.30 -7.38
N GLY A 187 13.16 19.99 -7.06
CA GLY A 187 12.11 19.30 -6.31
C GLY A 187 11.81 19.92 -4.96
N LYS A 188 12.83 20.40 -4.23
CA LYS A 188 12.65 21.10 -2.96
C LYS A 188 11.82 22.39 -3.10
N ALA A 189 12.08 23.19 -4.13
CA ALA A 189 11.33 24.42 -4.39
C ALA A 189 9.89 24.12 -4.83
N ALA A 190 9.66 22.99 -5.50
CA ALA A 190 8.36 22.52 -5.93
C ALA A 190 7.56 21.75 -4.84
N GLY A 191 8.15 21.56 -3.66
CA GLY A 191 7.52 20.78 -2.57
C GLY A 191 7.34 19.30 -2.94
N LEU A 192 8.30 18.73 -3.65
CA LEU A 192 8.36 17.31 -4.00
C LEU A 192 9.15 16.52 -2.97
N PHE A 193 8.92 15.22 -2.98
CA PHE A 193 9.60 14.22 -2.17
C PHE A 193 10.08 13.08 -3.07
N SER A 194 11.01 12.26 -2.57
CA SER A 194 11.48 11.09 -3.30
C SER A 194 11.58 9.87 -2.43
N VAL A 195 11.22 8.69 -2.95
CA VAL A 195 11.52 7.40 -2.32
C VAL A 195 12.79 6.85 -2.97
N VAL A 196 13.78 6.49 -2.15
CA VAL A 196 15.06 5.94 -2.59
C VAL A 196 15.19 4.51 -2.07
N GLY A 197 14.98 3.55 -2.97
CA GLY A 197 15.10 2.12 -2.68
C GLY A 197 13.92 1.53 -1.90
N GLU A 198 13.98 0.21 -1.73
CA GLU A 198 12.93 -0.60 -1.08
C GLU A 198 12.78 -0.29 0.42
N GLU A 199 13.86 0.06 1.11
CA GLU A 199 13.82 0.35 2.55
C GLU A 199 13.01 1.63 2.86
N GLU A 200 13.12 2.68 2.04
CA GLU A 200 12.29 3.88 2.19
C GLU A 200 10.83 3.61 1.83
N LEU A 201 10.57 2.74 0.85
CA LEU A 201 9.21 2.30 0.52
C LEU A 201 8.59 1.52 1.70
N LEU A 202 9.36 0.64 2.33
CA LEU A 202 8.93 -0.11 3.51
C LEU A 202 8.67 0.83 4.71
N ASP A 203 9.56 1.79 4.98
CA ASP A 203 9.39 2.80 6.03
C ASP A 203 8.14 3.65 5.80
N LEU A 204 7.87 4.05 4.55
CA LEU A 204 6.63 4.74 4.18
C LEU A 204 5.39 3.90 4.49
N GLY A 205 5.43 2.59 4.19
CA GLY A 205 4.35 1.66 4.54
C GLY A 205 4.08 1.58 6.04
N TRP A 206 5.13 1.59 6.87
CA TRP A 206 5.03 1.62 8.34
C TRP A 206 4.45 2.94 8.86
N ARG A 207 4.91 4.08 8.35
CA ARG A 207 4.37 5.41 8.72
C ARG A 207 2.89 5.53 8.41
N MET A 208 2.43 4.90 7.33
CA MET A 208 1.02 4.88 6.96
C MET A 208 0.15 4.16 8.01
N GLN A 209 0.67 3.09 8.61
CA GLN A 209 -0.06 2.34 9.64
C GLN A 209 -0.33 3.20 10.89
N GLU A 210 0.62 4.05 11.26
CA GLU A 210 0.47 4.97 12.40
C GLU A 210 -0.61 6.03 12.16
N LEU A 211 -0.77 6.49 10.91
CA LEU A 211 -1.82 7.44 10.54
C LEU A 211 -3.21 6.81 10.69
N GLY A 212 -3.36 5.55 10.25
CA GLY A 212 -4.59 4.77 10.42
C GLY A 212 -4.93 4.53 11.90
N GLY A 213 -3.90 4.26 12.72
CA GLY A 213 -3.98 4.18 14.19
C GLY A 213 -4.54 5.44 14.84
N ARG A 214 -4.09 6.62 14.41
CA ARG A 214 -4.56 7.90 15.00
C ARG A 214 -5.96 8.29 14.55
N SER A 215 -6.39 7.88 13.36
CA SER A 215 -7.73 8.20 12.85
C SER A 215 -8.85 7.40 13.51
N TRP A 216 -8.60 6.19 14.02
CA TRP A 216 -9.60 5.42 14.77
C TRP A 216 -9.76 5.95 16.20
N GLU A 217 -8.67 6.35 16.86
CA GLU A 217 -8.70 6.92 18.22
C GLU A 217 -9.48 8.25 18.27
N LEU A 218 -9.34 9.08 17.23
CA LEU A 218 -10.10 10.34 17.11
C LEU A 218 -11.60 10.09 16.86
N ARG A 219 -11.96 9.04 16.12
CA ARG A 219 -13.38 8.64 15.93
C ARG A 219 -13.97 8.02 17.19
N ALA A 220 -13.21 7.20 17.92
CA ALA A 220 -13.65 6.58 19.17
C ALA A 220 -13.89 7.63 20.28
N ARG A 221 -12.96 8.59 20.46
CA ARG A 221 -13.12 9.69 21.43
C ARG A 221 -14.26 10.65 21.08
N GLY A 222 -14.54 10.85 19.79
CA GLY A 222 -15.72 11.61 19.35
C GLY A 222 -17.05 10.95 19.69
N SER A 223 -17.08 9.61 19.76
CA SER A 223 -18.27 8.82 20.12
C SER A 223 -18.54 8.81 21.63
N GLU A 224 -17.50 8.83 22.47
CA GLU A 224 -17.66 8.86 23.93
C GLU A 224 -18.13 10.22 24.45
N LEU A 225 -17.73 11.32 23.80
CA LEU A 225 -18.20 12.68 24.12
C LEU A 225 -19.65 12.94 23.67
N GLY A 226 -20.23 12.08 22.82
CA GLY A 226 -21.63 12.14 22.37
C GLY A 226 -22.63 11.42 23.27
N MET A 227 -22.19 10.61 24.24
CA MET A 227 -23.09 9.83 25.12
C MET A 227 -23.22 10.40 26.54
N SER A 228 -22.52 11.48 26.89
CA SER A 228 -22.60 12.13 28.21
C SER A 228 -23.57 13.33 28.24
N GLY A 229 -24.74 13.20 27.60
CA GLY A 229 -25.65 14.32 27.41
C GLY A 229 -27.13 13.95 27.27
N SER A 230 -27.65 13.01 28.07
CA SER A 230 -29.10 12.83 28.24
C SER A 230 -29.46 11.97 29.46
N GLN A 231 -29.67 12.62 30.61
CA GLN A 231 -30.47 12.21 31.78
C GLN A 231 -30.25 13.34 32.81
N HIS A 232 -31.20 14.21 33.18
CA HIS A 232 -32.48 13.95 33.82
C HIS A 232 -33.29 15.27 33.82
N GLN A 233 -34.53 15.27 33.33
CA GLN A 233 -35.55 16.21 33.80
C GLN A 233 -36.75 15.37 34.26
N ALA A 234 -36.99 15.39 35.57
CA ALA A 234 -38.19 14.82 36.17
C ALA A 234 -39.34 15.83 36.08
N PRO A 235 -40.59 15.40 35.79
CA PRO A 235 -41.73 16.28 35.95
C PRO A 235 -42.20 16.27 37.41
N GLY A 236 -42.30 17.48 37.98
CA GLY A 236 -42.96 17.70 39.26
C GLY A 236 -44.48 17.57 39.13
N SER A 237 -45.09 17.09 40.20
CA SER A 237 -46.51 17.25 40.53
C SER A 237 -46.60 17.54 42.02
#